data_AF-A0A945ZUW8-F1
#
_entry.id   AF-A0A945ZUW8-F1
#
_cell.length_a   1.000
_cell.length_b   1.000
_cell.length_c   1.000
_cell.angle_alpha   90.00
_cell.angle_beta   90.00
_cell.angle_gamma   90.00
#
_symmetry.space_group_name_H-M   'P 1'
#
loop_
_entity.id
_entity.type
_entity.pdbx_description
1 polymer ?
#
loop_
_entity_poly.entity_id
_entity_poly.type
_entity_poly.pdbx_seq_one_letter_code
_entity_poly.pdbx_strand_id
1 'polypeptide(L)'
;MKTLFKIIFEFVFTKHYFFDTKKHIISKDIDQEIFDLKYYDTSKIFGAKKEWYKNLNELIENLKNNKIKSFLSLDVIRRTMYISRASYTFNELNYLPTKNYLKENFVGSPLMFFKYPIYSANRIHHQFHLYNFDIKFHDFINKIDFVFEFGGGYGSICENIYRHNYQGDYLLYDFKELSIIQKYYLSNTISKLDFEKIGFLSDLKDASNLKSKIIQSSSLFIATWSFSEADLKTRKLFTENLLDIF
;
A
#
# COMPACT_ATOMS: atom_id res chain seq x y z
N MET A 1 -15.51 8.19 36.74
CA MET A 1 -14.36 8.49 35.83
C MET A 1 -14.28 7.55 34.61
N LYS A 2 -14.35 6.22 34.74
CA LYS A 2 -14.27 5.28 33.60
C LYS A 2 -15.41 5.41 32.57
N THR A 3 -16.64 5.71 33.01
CA THR A 3 -17.82 5.83 32.14
C THR A 3 -17.78 7.10 31.29
N LEU A 4 -17.34 8.22 31.87
CA LEU A 4 -17.20 9.50 31.16
C LEU A 4 -16.11 9.42 30.09
N PHE A 5 -14.99 8.75 30.39
CA PHE A 5 -13.92 8.52 29.43
C PHE A 5 -14.36 7.64 28.26
N LYS A 6 -15.18 6.61 28.52
CA LYS A 6 -15.76 5.76 27.47
C LYS A 6 -16.73 6.53 26.57
N ILE A 7 -17.60 7.36 27.15
CA ILE A 7 -18.55 8.17 26.38
C ILE A 7 -17.82 9.23 25.55
N ILE A 8 -16.82 9.93 26.12
CA ILE A 8 -16.00 10.89 25.37
C ILE A 8 -15.22 10.18 24.27
N PHE A 9 -14.67 9.00 24.55
CA PHE A 9 -13.96 8.20 23.56
C PHE A 9 -14.91 7.79 22.42
N GLU A 10 -16.08 7.22 22.71
CA GLU A 10 -17.08 6.86 21.70
C GLU A 10 -17.60 8.07 20.93
N PHE A 11 -17.78 9.23 21.57
CA PHE A 11 -18.25 10.46 20.95
C PHE A 11 -17.19 11.10 20.05
N VAL A 12 -15.92 11.11 20.46
CA VAL A 12 -14.79 11.57 19.62
C VAL A 12 -14.55 10.58 18.48
N PHE A 13 -14.65 9.28 18.74
CA PHE A 13 -14.52 8.22 17.75
C PHE A 13 -15.60 8.35 16.67
N THR A 14 -16.88 8.50 17.06
CA THR A 14 -17.97 8.75 16.13
C THR A 14 -17.78 10.09 15.40
N LYS A 15 -17.43 11.18 16.09
CA LYS A 15 -17.23 12.49 15.42
C LYS A 15 -16.01 12.54 14.48
N HIS A 16 -15.02 11.67 14.59
CA HIS A 16 -13.96 11.56 13.57
C HIS A 16 -14.34 10.60 12.44
N TYR A 17 -15.00 9.48 12.76
CA TYR A 17 -15.45 8.48 11.78
C TYR A 17 -16.55 9.01 10.85
N PHE A 18 -17.44 9.87 11.36
CA PHE A 18 -18.55 10.47 10.60
C PHE A 18 -18.19 11.76 9.85
N PHE A 19 -16.97 12.30 10.01
CA PHE A 19 -16.55 13.56 9.39
C PHE A 19 -15.50 13.41 8.30
N ASP A 20 -15.25 12.19 7.78
CA ASP A 20 -14.78 12.12 6.40
C ASP A 20 -15.95 12.39 5.46
N THR A 21 -16.20 13.68 5.23
CA THR A 21 -17.22 14.16 4.30
C THR A 21 -16.76 14.08 2.84
N LYS A 22 -15.51 13.66 2.59
CA LYS A 22 -15.03 13.47 1.21
C LYS A 22 -15.67 12.23 0.63
N LYS A 23 -16.49 12.43 -0.38
CA LYS A 23 -16.95 11.36 -1.27
C LYS A 23 -15.73 10.79 -1.99
N HIS A 24 -15.25 9.61 -1.58
CA HIS A 24 -14.22 8.89 -2.31
C HIS A 24 -14.74 8.52 -3.70
N ILE A 25 -13.98 8.90 -4.72
CA ILE A 25 -14.36 8.77 -6.12
C ILE A 25 -13.82 7.43 -6.64
N ILE A 26 -14.69 6.68 -7.30
CA ILE A 26 -14.30 5.54 -8.12
C ILE A 26 -14.43 6.02 -9.56
N SER A 27 -13.35 5.93 -10.34
CA SER A 27 -13.39 6.28 -11.75
C SER A 27 -14.08 5.17 -12.55
N LYS A 28 -14.66 5.52 -13.71
CA LYS A 28 -15.25 4.54 -14.62
C LYS A 28 -14.23 3.49 -15.07
N ASP A 29 -12.97 3.89 -15.22
CA ASP A 29 -11.89 2.98 -15.59
C ASP A 29 -11.65 1.92 -14.52
N ILE A 30 -11.70 2.30 -13.23
CA ILE A 30 -11.58 1.34 -12.12
C ILE A 30 -12.76 0.35 -12.12
N ASP A 31 -13.99 0.83 -12.32
CA ASP A 31 -15.17 -0.05 -12.39
C ASP A 31 -15.04 -1.05 -13.54
N GLN A 32 -14.57 -0.59 -14.70
CA GLN A 32 -14.34 -1.45 -15.86
C GLN A 32 -13.21 -2.47 -15.60
N GLU A 33 -12.09 -2.03 -15.01
CA GLU A 33 -10.98 -2.92 -14.65
C GLU A 33 -11.42 -4.03 -13.67
N ILE A 34 -12.30 -3.73 -12.71
CA ILE A 34 -12.90 -4.71 -11.78
C ILE A 34 -13.79 -5.69 -12.53
N PHE A 35 -14.64 -5.20 -13.44
CA PHE A 35 -15.52 -6.04 -14.24
C PHE A 35 -14.72 -7.06 -15.06
N ASP A 36 -13.60 -6.63 -15.62
CA ASP A 36 -12.71 -7.44 -16.47
C ASP A 36 -11.81 -8.43 -15.70
N LEU A 37 -11.86 -8.45 -14.36
CA LEU A 37 -11.09 -9.40 -13.56
C LEU A 37 -11.52 -10.85 -13.82
N LYS A 38 -10.53 -11.74 -13.94
CA LYS A 38 -10.72 -13.17 -14.17
C LYS A 38 -10.21 -13.94 -12.96
N TYR A 39 -10.97 -14.94 -12.54
CA TYR A 39 -10.53 -15.86 -11.49
C TYR A 39 -9.36 -16.72 -11.99
N TYR A 40 -8.46 -17.03 -11.07
CA TYR A 40 -7.33 -17.91 -11.29
C TYR A 40 -7.73 -19.38 -11.06
N ASP A 41 -7.32 -20.26 -11.97
CA ASP A 41 -7.42 -21.70 -11.75
C ASP A 41 -6.33 -22.17 -10.75
N THR A 42 -6.75 -22.78 -9.65
CA THR A 42 -5.87 -23.26 -8.58
C THR A 42 -5.69 -24.79 -8.58
N SER A 43 -6.32 -25.50 -9.52
CA SER A 43 -6.35 -26.97 -9.57
C SER A 43 -4.97 -27.59 -9.81
N LYS A 44 -4.14 -26.95 -10.63
CA LYS A 44 -2.80 -27.44 -11.05
C LYS A 44 -1.63 -26.63 -10.50
N ILE A 45 -1.87 -25.78 -9.51
CA ILE A 45 -0.85 -24.89 -8.92
C ILE A 45 -0.59 -25.31 -7.48
N PHE A 46 0.66 -25.15 -7.04
CA PHE A 46 1.14 -25.61 -5.73
C PHE A 46 1.95 -24.52 -5.01
N GLY A 47 2.18 -24.72 -3.71
CA GLY A 47 3.02 -23.84 -2.87
C GLY A 47 2.46 -22.42 -2.73
N ALA A 48 3.37 -21.45 -2.52
CA ALA A 48 3.03 -20.04 -2.30
C ALA A 48 2.13 -19.46 -3.41
N LYS A 49 2.36 -19.85 -4.67
CA LYS A 49 1.56 -19.39 -5.80
C LYS A 49 0.08 -19.80 -5.69
N LYS A 50 -0.19 -21.01 -5.20
CA LYS A 50 -1.57 -21.49 -4.99
C LYS A 50 -2.28 -20.65 -3.93
N GLU A 51 -1.60 -20.38 -2.82
CA GLU A 51 -2.16 -19.60 -1.71
C GLU A 51 -2.43 -18.15 -2.13
N TRP A 52 -1.52 -17.52 -2.87
CA TRP A 52 -1.76 -16.21 -3.46
C TRP A 52 -2.96 -16.20 -4.41
N TYR A 53 -3.10 -17.19 -5.30
CA TYR A 53 -4.23 -17.25 -6.22
C TYR A 53 -5.57 -17.45 -5.51
N LYS A 54 -5.61 -18.18 -4.39
CA LYS A 54 -6.81 -18.25 -3.54
C LYS A 54 -7.16 -16.89 -2.94
N ASN A 55 -6.16 -16.18 -2.39
CA ASN A 55 -6.35 -14.83 -1.86
C ASN A 55 -6.86 -13.88 -2.95
N LEU A 56 -6.26 -13.91 -4.15
CA LEU A 56 -6.69 -13.09 -5.27
C LEU A 56 -8.12 -13.42 -5.71
N ASN A 57 -8.52 -14.70 -5.75
CA ASN A 57 -9.90 -15.08 -6.07
C ASN A 57 -10.90 -14.54 -5.04
N GLU A 58 -10.59 -14.59 -3.75
CA GLU A 58 -11.42 -13.97 -2.71
C GLU A 58 -11.47 -12.44 -2.87
N LEU A 59 -10.35 -11.82 -3.24
CA LEU A 59 -10.31 -10.39 -3.49
C LEU A 59 -11.15 -9.99 -4.71
N ILE A 60 -11.05 -10.72 -5.81
CA ILE A 60 -11.87 -10.53 -7.03
C ILE A 60 -13.35 -10.58 -6.66
N GLU A 61 -13.76 -11.57 -5.88
CA GLU A 61 -15.14 -11.71 -5.43
C GLU A 61 -15.61 -10.48 -4.64
N ASN A 62 -14.79 -9.99 -3.71
CA ASN A 62 -15.11 -8.79 -2.94
C ASN A 62 -15.18 -7.54 -3.83
N LEU A 63 -14.25 -7.36 -4.77
CA LEU A 63 -14.22 -6.21 -5.66
C LEU A 63 -15.45 -6.19 -6.57
N LYS A 64 -15.81 -7.33 -7.18
CA LYS A 64 -17.02 -7.47 -8.01
C LYS A 64 -18.31 -7.24 -7.23
N ASN A 65 -18.31 -7.52 -5.92
CA ASN A 65 -19.41 -7.20 -5.01
C ASN A 65 -19.35 -5.77 -4.43
N ASN A 66 -18.70 -4.83 -5.14
CA ASN A 66 -18.64 -3.41 -4.81
C ASN A 66 -17.99 -3.08 -3.45
N LYS A 67 -17.07 -3.93 -2.95
CA LYS A 67 -16.39 -3.72 -1.67
C LYS A 67 -15.14 -2.85 -1.73
N ILE A 68 -14.81 -2.27 -2.89
CA ILE A 68 -13.60 -1.46 -3.05
C ILE A 68 -13.53 -0.28 -2.06
N LYS A 69 -14.64 0.36 -1.70
CA LYS A 69 -14.63 1.48 -0.73
C LYS A 69 -14.20 1.09 0.70
N SER A 70 -14.33 -0.19 1.02
CA SER A 70 -14.01 -0.76 2.33
C SER A 70 -12.90 -1.81 2.22
N PHE A 71 -12.05 -1.73 1.21
CA PHE A 71 -11.09 -2.79 0.90
C PHE A 71 -10.14 -3.12 2.08
N LEU A 72 -9.75 -2.14 2.90
CA LEU A 72 -8.89 -2.34 4.07
C LEU A 72 -9.58 -3.08 5.21
N SER A 73 -10.91 -3.19 5.18
CA SER A 73 -11.69 -3.99 6.13
C SER A 73 -11.85 -5.45 5.69
N LEU A 74 -11.53 -5.79 4.44
CA LEU A 74 -11.67 -7.14 3.91
C LEU A 74 -10.69 -8.10 4.58
N ASP A 75 -11.17 -9.30 4.92
CA ASP A 75 -10.34 -10.30 5.61
C ASP A 75 -9.09 -10.68 4.80
N VAL A 76 -9.21 -10.77 3.46
CA VAL A 76 -8.05 -11.03 2.58
C VAL A 76 -6.99 -9.95 2.65
N ILE A 77 -7.37 -8.67 2.65
CA ILE A 77 -6.42 -7.57 2.77
C ILE A 77 -5.84 -7.55 4.19
N ARG A 78 -6.68 -7.77 5.21
CA ARG A 78 -6.25 -7.76 6.61
C ARG A 78 -5.26 -8.86 6.97
N ARG A 79 -5.37 -10.04 6.36
CA ARG A 79 -4.45 -11.16 6.64
C ARG A 79 -3.16 -11.13 5.82
N THR A 80 -3.16 -10.45 4.67
CA THR A 80 -2.01 -10.41 3.75
C THR A 80 -1.18 -9.13 3.84
N MET A 81 -1.76 -8.01 4.28
CA MET A 81 -1.11 -6.68 4.19
C MET A 81 -1.22 -5.83 5.47
N TYR A 82 -1.81 -6.35 6.55
CA TYR A 82 -2.01 -5.58 7.78
C TYR A 82 -1.18 -6.10 8.93
N ILE A 83 -0.63 -5.15 9.68
CA ILE A 83 -0.08 -5.38 11.00
C ILE A 83 -1.23 -5.23 11.97
N SER A 84 -1.95 -6.33 12.15
CA SER A 84 -3.13 -6.33 12.99
C SER A 84 -2.75 -6.24 14.48
N ARG A 85 -3.04 -5.09 15.10
CA ARG A 85 -2.96 -4.85 16.56
C ARG A 85 -1.66 -5.34 17.22
N ALA A 86 -0.54 -5.24 16.53
CA ALA A 86 0.73 -5.66 17.09
C ALA A 86 1.13 -4.75 18.26
N SER A 87 1.54 -5.35 19.38
CA SER A 87 1.94 -4.60 20.57
C SER A 87 3.15 -3.69 20.31
N TYR A 88 4.04 -4.07 19.39
CA TYR A 88 5.20 -3.29 19.01
C TYR A 88 4.85 -1.96 18.35
N THR A 89 3.66 -1.82 17.73
CA THR A 89 3.24 -0.57 17.10
C THR A 89 3.15 0.58 18.11
N PHE A 90 2.90 0.30 19.39
CA PHE A 90 2.96 1.34 20.42
C PHE A 90 4.41 1.83 20.67
N ASN A 91 5.39 0.94 20.60
CA ASN A 91 6.80 1.30 20.72
C ASN A 91 7.27 2.10 19.51
N GLU A 92 6.89 1.67 18.30
CA GLU A 92 7.14 2.41 17.05
C GLU A 92 6.54 3.81 17.11
N LEU A 93 5.29 3.91 17.57
CA LEU A 93 4.63 5.20 17.80
C LEU A 93 5.47 6.07 18.71
N ASN A 94 5.97 5.56 19.85
CA ASN A 94 6.76 6.37 20.77
C ASN A 94 8.14 6.74 20.21
N TYR A 95 8.72 5.89 19.36
CA TYR A 95 10.04 6.10 18.77
C TYR A 95 10.08 7.23 17.73
N LEU A 96 8.97 7.45 17.02
CA LEU A 96 8.89 8.49 15.99
C LEU A 96 9.09 9.90 16.56
N PRO A 97 9.98 10.74 16.00
CA PRO A 97 10.28 12.07 16.54
C PRO A 97 9.13 13.07 16.34
N THR A 98 8.28 12.83 15.34
CA THR A 98 7.12 13.66 15.02
C THR A 98 5.90 12.79 14.73
N LYS A 99 4.70 13.33 15.02
CA LYS A 99 3.41 12.69 14.74
C LYS A 99 2.68 13.32 13.56
N ASN A 100 3.26 14.35 12.92
CA ASN A 100 2.61 15.16 11.88
C ASN A 100 2.12 14.34 10.69
N TYR A 101 2.80 13.23 10.40
CA TYR A 101 2.52 12.38 9.25
C TYR A 101 1.72 11.12 9.61
N LEU A 102 1.23 11.01 10.85
CA LEU A 102 0.54 9.81 11.33
C LEU A 102 -0.98 9.86 11.16
N LYS A 103 -1.55 11.03 10.87
CA LYS A 103 -2.99 11.14 10.64
C LYS A 103 -3.39 10.28 9.46
N GLU A 104 -4.36 9.40 9.69
CA GLU A 104 -4.80 8.43 8.68
C GLU A 104 -5.75 9.07 7.64
N ASN A 105 -5.73 8.53 6.43
CA ASN A 105 -6.77 8.75 5.42
C ASN A 105 -7.83 7.65 5.54
N PHE A 106 -9.13 7.98 5.57
CA PHE A 106 -10.17 6.96 5.74
C PHE A 106 -10.53 6.18 4.46
N VAL A 107 -9.84 6.46 3.34
CA VAL A 107 -9.98 5.73 2.07
C VAL A 107 -9.74 4.24 2.30
N GLY A 108 -10.71 3.41 1.91
CA GLY A 108 -10.64 1.96 2.10
C GLY A 108 -11.13 1.46 3.45
N SER A 109 -11.58 2.35 4.37
CA SER A 109 -12.05 1.99 5.72
C SER A 109 -10.97 1.30 6.58
N PRO A 110 -9.84 1.97 6.89
CA PRO A 110 -8.75 1.38 7.65
C PRO A 110 -9.15 1.04 9.09
N LEU A 111 -8.51 -0.01 9.64
CA LEU A 111 -8.64 -0.32 11.06
C LEU A 111 -7.85 0.68 11.92
N MET A 112 -8.57 1.48 12.70
CA MET A 112 -7.99 2.53 13.54
C MET A 112 -7.25 1.97 14.76
N PHE A 113 -6.18 2.67 15.17
CA PHE A 113 -5.36 2.32 16.32
C PHE A 113 -6.13 2.60 17.62
N PHE A 114 -6.28 1.55 18.45
CA PHE A 114 -7.20 1.56 19.60
C PHE A 114 -6.93 2.68 20.61
N LYS A 115 -5.68 3.11 20.78
CA LYS A 115 -5.32 4.13 21.78
C LYS A 115 -5.43 5.56 21.23
N TYR A 116 -5.22 5.72 19.92
CA TYR A 116 -5.28 7.00 19.22
C TYR A 116 -6.03 6.81 17.91
N PRO A 117 -7.38 6.91 17.91
CA PRO A 117 -8.24 6.54 16.78
C PRO A 117 -8.26 7.57 15.65
N ILE A 118 -7.13 8.25 15.47
CA ILE A 118 -6.80 9.14 14.37
C ILE A 118 -5.62 8.58 13.53
N TYR A 119 -4.99 7.51 14.01
CA TYR A 119 -3.90 6.78 13.36
C TYR A 119 -4.37 5.36 13.05
N SER A 120 -3.70 4.66 12.12
CA SER A 120 -3.77 3.20 12.01
C SER A 120 -2.44 2.56 12.40
N ALA A 121 -2.47 1.26 12.69
CA ALA A 121 -1.25 0.52 12.99
C ALA A 121 -0.29 0.46 11.78
N ASN A 122 -0.83 0.24 10.57
CA ASN A 122 -0.05 0.25 9.33
C ASN A 122 0.62 1.61 9.10
N ARG A 123 -0.10 2.71 9.32
CA ARG A 123 0.46 4.06 9.18
C ARG A 123 1.65 4.29 10.11
N ILE A 124 1.50 3.91 11.37
CA ILE A 124 2.58 4.02 12.37
C ILE A 124 3.79 3.19 11.91
N HIS A 125 3.54 1.95 11.48
CA HIS A 125 4.58 1.03 11.06
C HIS A 125 5.35 1.51 9.82
N HIS A 126 4.63 1.95 8.79
CA HIS A 126 5.24 2.48 7.56
C HIS A 126 6.06 3.74 7.85
N GLN A 127 5.54 4.66 8.68
CA GLN A 127 6.30 5.85 9.07
C GLN A 127 7.53 5.51 9.90
N PHE A 128 7.46 4.49 10.76
CA PHE A 128 8.61 3.99 11.50
C PHE A 128 9.70 3.43 10.58
N HIS A 129 9.34 2.66 9.54
CA HIS A 129 10.30 2.17 8.56
C HIS A 129 10.96 3.28 7.76
N LEU A 130 10.16 4.22 7.24
CA LEU A 130 10.70 5.36 6.48
C LEU A 130 11.64 6.20 7.36
N TYR A 131 11.30 6.44 8.61
CA TYR A 131 12.16 7.16 9.55
C TYR A 131 13.47 6.41 9.84
N ASN A 132 13.41 5.10 10.09
CA ASN A 132 14.64 4.30 10.31
C ASN A 132 15.52 4.24 9.06
N PHE A 133 14.91 4.20 7.88
CA PHE A 133 15.64 4.28 6.62
C PHE A 133 16.30 5.66 6.47
N ASP A 134 15.56 6.73 6.73
CA ASP A 134 16.08 8.09 6.64
C ASP A 134 17.23 8.38 7.62
N ILE A 135 17.17 7.87 8.85
CA ILE A 135 18.29 7.96 9.80
C ILE A 135 19.59 7.41 9.20
N LYS A 136 19.51 6.32 8.43
CA LYS A 136 20.68 5.66 7.85
C LYS A 136 21.20 6.34 6.59
N PHE A 137 20.31 6.94 5.79
CA PHE A 137 20.65 7.46 4.47
C PHE A 137 20.60 9.00 4.37
N HIS A 138 20.28 9.67 5.48
CA HIS A 138 20.26 11.11 5.70
C HIS A 138 19.56 11.88 4.58
N ASP A 139 18.26 12.09 4.70
CA ASP A 139 17.45 12.82 3.72
C ASP A 139 17.41 12.10 2.37
N PHE A 140 17.03 10.82 2.40
CA PHE A 140 17.00 10.00 1.18
C PHE A 140 15.96 10.50 0.17
N ILE A 141 14.85 11.07 0.65
CA ILE A 141 13.73 11.52 -0.18
C ILE A 141 14.15 12.60 -1.17
N ASN A 142 15.03 13.52 -0.76
CA ASN A 142 15.55 14.59 -1.62
C ASN A 142 16.67 14.13 -2.56
N LYS A 143 17.14 12.88 -2.43
CA LYS A 143 18.27 12.33 -3.20
C LYS A 143 17.87 11.29 -4.24
N ILE A 144 16.59 10.90 -4.26
CA ILE A 144 16.07 9.89 -5.17
C ILE A 144 15.14 10.55 -6.18
N ASP A 145 15.20 10.08 -7.42
CA ASP A 145 14.40 10.57 -8.54
C ASP A 145 13.39 9.52 -9.02
N PHE A 146 13.62 8.26 -8.65
CA PHE A 146 12.78 7.15 -9.04
C PHE A 146 12.67 6.11 -7.93
N VAL A 147 11.44 5.67 -7.63
CA VAL A 147 11.20 4.54 -6.74
C VAL A 147 10.58 3.40 -7.53
N PHE A 148 11.16 2.21 -7.39
CA PHE A 148 10.53 0.96 -7.82
C PHE A 148 10.15 0.13 -6.59
N GLU A 149 8.86 -0.13 -6.42
CA GLU A 149 8.35 -0.94 -5.32
C GLU A 149 7.79 -2.27 -5.83
N PHE A 150 8.44 -3.37 -5.45
CA PHE A 150 8.01 -4.73 -5.73
C PHE A 150 7.03 -5.18 -4.64
N GLY A 151 5.82 -5.60 -5.03
CA GLY A 151 4.75 -6.00 -4.11
C GLY A 151 4.31 -4.85 -3.21
N GLY A 152 3.93 -3.71 -3.80
CA GLY A 152 3.53 -2.51 -3.08
C GLY A 152 2.20 -2.59 -2.31
N GLY A 153 1.53 -3.74 -2.35
CA GLY A 153 0.30 -3.99 -1.60
C GLY A 153 -0.81 -3.04 -2.06
N TYR A 154 -1.38 -2.25 -1.14
CA TYR A 154 -2.39 -1.24 -1.51
C TYR A 154 -1.81 0.16 -1.78
N GLY A 155 -0.48 0.32 -1.82
CA GLY A 155 0.18 1.59 -2.15
C GLY A 155 0.42 2.51 -0.95
N SER A 156 0.39 1.98 0.28
CA SER A 156 0.57 2.82 1.47
C SER A 156 1.97 3.41 1.58
N ILE A 157 3.03 2.65 1.27
CA ILE A 157 4.40 3.17 1.34
C ILE A 157 4.58 4.31 0.33
N CYS A 158 4.11 4.10 -0.91
CA CYS A 158 4.07 5.14 -1.95
C CYS A 158 3.40 6.44 -1.45
N GLU A 159 2.19 6.35 -0.88
CA GLU A 159 1.49 7.52 -0.34
C GLU A 159 2.24 8.17 0.83
N ASN A 160 2.89 7.39 1.71
CA ASN A 160 3.72 7.95 2.78
C ASN A 160 4.97 8.66 2.24
N ILE A 161 5.59 8.17 1.16
CA ILE A 161 6.75 8.81 0.53
C ILE A 161 6.34 10.17 -0.09
N TYR A 162 5.24 10.23 -0.84
CA TYR A 162 4.72 11.51 -1.35
C TYR A 162 4.29 12.48 -0.23
N ARG A 163 3.79 11.96 0.89
CA ARG A 163 3.46 12.76 2.08
C ARG A 163 4.66 13.48 2.69
N HIS A 164 5.87 13.02 2.42
CA HIS A 164 7.13 13.69 2.80
C HIS A 164 7.71 14.56 1.66
N ASN A 165 6.86 15.02 0.74
CA ASN A 165 7.20 15.92 -0.37
C ASN A 165 8.13 15.32 -1.44
N TYR A 166 8.17 14.00 -1.59
CA TYR A 166 8.85 13.36 -2.73
C TYR A 166 8.36 13.93 -4.06
N GLN A 167 9.30 14.25 -4.96
CA GLN A 167 8.99 14.90 -6.25
C GLN A 167 9.24 14.00 -7.47
N GLY A 168 9.92 12.87 -7.30
CA GLY A 168 10.29 11.97 -8.40
C GLY A 168 9.15 11.06 -8.84
N ASP A 169 9.51 10.13 -9.73
CA ASP A 169 8.58 9.14 -10.27
C ASP A 169 8.47 7.91 -9.37
N TYR A 170 7.34 7.22 -9.41
CA TYR A 170 7.11 6.01 -8.62
C TYR A 170 6.53 4.90 -9.50
N LEU A 171 7.06 3.68 -9.41
CA LEU A 171 6.50 2.52 -10.10
C LEU A 171 6.17 1.41 -9.09
N LEU A 172 4.88 1.05 -9.04
CA LEU A 172 4.37 -0.05 -8.24
C LEU A 172 4.27 -1.30 -9.11
N TYR A 173 4.95 -2.38 -8.72
CA TYR A 173 4.78 -3.70 -9.32
C TYR A 173 3.98 -4.60 -8.39
N ASP A 174 2.81 -5.08 -8.84
CA ASP A 174 1.98 -6.01 -8.09
C ASP A 174 0.96 -6.73 -8.98
N PHE A 175 0.20 -7.67 -8.42
CA PHE A 175 -0.93 -8.31 -9.12
C PHE A 175 -1.93 -7.26 -9.64
N LYS A 176 -2.63 -7.59 -10.73
CA LYS A 176 -3.61 -6.69 -11.38
C LYS A 176 -4.70 -6.25 -10.39
N GLU A 177 -5.17 -7.16 -9.56
CA GLU A 177 -6.17 -6.91 -8.53
C GLU A 177 -5.69 -5.88 -7.51
N LEU A 178 -4.40 -5.92 -7.14
CA LEU A 178 -3.81 -4.94 -6.22
C LEU A 178 -3.54 -3.62 -6.91
N SER A 179 -3.14 -3.62 -8.18
CA SER A 179 -3.01 -2.38 -8.98
C SER A 179 -4.32 -1.59 -9.05
N ILE A 180 -5.47 -2.25 -9.17
CA ILE A 180 -6.79 -1.61 -9.13
C ILE A 180 -7.02 -0.91 -7.77
N ILE A 181 -6.70 -1.59 -6.67
CA ILE A 181 -6.81 -1.03 -5.32
C ILE A 181 -5.85 0.13 -5.12
N GLN A 182 -4.60 0.01 -5.59
CA GLN A 182 -3.59 1.05 -5.51
C GLN A 182 -4.06 2.31 -6.26
N LYS A 183 -4.58 2.17 -7.49
CA LYS A 183 -5.16 3.28 -8.26
C LYS A 183 -6.30 3.96 -7.50
N TYR A 184 -7.24 3.18 -6.95
CA TYR A 184 -8.33 3.71 -6.13
C TYR A 184 -7.81 4.45 -4.89
N TYR A 185 -6.91 3.83 -4.14
CA TYR A 185 -6.38 4.39 -2.90
C TYR A 185 -5.58 5.67 -3.16
N LEU A 186 -4.63 5.63 -4.08
CA LEU A 186 -3.72 6.75 -4.35
C LEU A 186 -4.46 7.94 -4.98
N SER A 187 -5.33 7.72 -5.97
CA SER A 187 -6.12 8.81 -6.58
C SER A 187 -7.00 9.57 -5.57
N ASN A 188 -7.31 8.97 -4.40
CA ASN A 188 -8.08 9.59 -3.34
C ASN A 188 -7.24 10.11 -2.16
N THR A 189 -5.94 9.81 -2.10
CA THR A 189 -5.08 10.12 -0.94
C THR A 189 -3.93 11.09 -1.25
N ILE A 190 -3.49 11.21 -2.50
CA ILE A 190 -2.43 12.14 -2.92
C ILE A 190 -2.95 13.20 -3.88
N SER A 191 -2.11 14.20 -4.21
CA SER A 191 -2.48 15.23 -5.17
C SER A 191 -2.60 14.64 -6.58
N LYS A 192 -3.41 15.26 -7.45
CA LYS A 192 -3.52 14.83 -8.85
C LYS A 192 -2.16 14.86 -9.57
N LEU A 193 -1.36 15.89 -9.31
CA LEU A 193 -0.03 16.06 -9.92
C LEU A 193 0.93 14.92 -9.49
N ASP A 194 0.87 14.51 -8.23
CA ASP A 194 1.70 13.40 -7.74
C ASP A 194 1.20 12.05 -8.26
N PHE A 195 -0.12 11.88 -8.38
CA PHE A 195 -0.73 10.65 -8.93
C PHE A 195 -0.32 10.40 -10.38
N GLU A 196 -0.17 11.46 -11.19
CA GLU A 196 0.28 11.36 -12.59
C GLU A 196 1.72 10.85 -12.72
N LYS A 197 2.54 10.93 -11.66
CA LYS A 197 3.92 10.41 -11.61
C LYS A 197 3.99 8.92 -11.19
N ILE A 198 2.84 8.30 -10.92
CA ILE A 198 2.77 6.91 -10.46
C ILE A 198 2.42 5.97 -11.62
N GLY A 199 3.34 5.05 -11.90
CA GLY A 199 3.09 3.90 -12.77
C GLY A 199 2.61 2.68 -11.99
N PHE A 200 1.79 1.85 -12.66
CA PHE A 200 1.29 0.58 -12.14
C PHE A 200 1.65 -0.53 -13.13
N LEU A 201 2.35 -1.56 -12.67
CA LEU A 201 2.86 -2.66 -13.49
C LEU A 201 2.40 -4.01 -12.90
N SER A 202 1.81 -4.87 -13.73
CA SER A 202 1.39 -6.21 -13.31
C SER A 202 2.04 -7.36 -14.08
N ASP A 203 2.74 -7.07 -15.17
CA ASP A 203 3.55 -8.04 -15.90
C ASP A 203 4.94 -7.44 -16.15
N LEU A 204 6.00 -8.14 -15.74
CA LEU A 204 7.38 -7.70 -15.97
C LEU A 204 7.76 -7.69 -17.45
N LYS A 205 7.01 -8.38 -18.33
CA LYS A 205 7.20 -8.28 -19.78
C LYS A 205 6.96 -6.87 -20.32
N ASP A 206 6.14 -6.09 -19.64
CA ASP A 206 5.83 -4.71 -20.02
C ASP A 206 6.92 -3.73 -19.51
N ALA A 207 7.98 -4.23 -18.88
CA ALA A 207 9.06 -3.45 -18.27
C ALA A 207 10.22 -3.12 -19.24
N SER A 208 9.99 -3.13 -20.56
CA SER A 208 11.06 -3.01 -21.58
C SER A 208 11.93 -1.75 -21.45
N ASN A 209 11.39 -0.67 -20.88
CA ASN A 209 12.11 0.58 -20.61
C ASN A 209 12.45 0.82 -19.13
N LEU A 210 12.08 -0.12 -18.25
CA LEU A 210 12.30 0.05 -16.81
C LEU A 210 13.80 0.01 -16.47
N LYS A 211 14.53 -0.91 -17.11
CA LYS A 211 15.98 -1.04 -16.93
C LYS A 211 16.72 0.26 -17.23
N SER A 212 16.45 0.89 -18.37
CA SER A 212 17.07 2.17 -18.73
C SER A 212 16.70 3.28 -17.76
N LYS A 213 15.43 3.33 -17.31
CA LYS A 213 14.98 4.34 -16.34
C LYS A 213 15.71 4.21 -15.01
N ILE A 214 15.84 2.99 -14.48
CA ILE A 214 16.56 2.74 -13.21
C ILE A 214 18.02 3.17 -13.34
N ILE A 215 18.70 2.82 -14.44
CA ILE A 215 20.12 3.16 -14.66
C ILE A 215 20.34 4.68 -14.76
N GLN A 216 19.39 5.40 -15.34
CA GLN A 216 19.51 6.84 -15.60
C GLN A 216 19.05 7.72 -14.43
N SER A 217 18.55 7.14 -13.34
CA SER A 217 17.98 7.85 -12.20
C SER A 217 18.64 7.45 -10.89
N SER A 218 18.63 8.37 -9.92
CA SER A 218 18.95 8.04 -8.52
C SER A 218 17.81 7.19 -7.96
N SER A 219 17.95 5.87 -8.05
CA SER A 219 16.82 4.94 -7.88
C SER A 219 16.80 4.27 -6.51
N LEU A 220 15.60 4.10 -5.95
CA LEU A 220 15.35 3.31 -4.74
C LEU A 220 14.52 2.06 -5.06
N PHE A 221 15.02 0.91 -4.66
CA PHE A 221 14.28 -0.35 -4.68
C PHE A 221 13.62 -0.64 -3.33
N ILE A 222 12.32 -0.92 -3.32
CA ILE A 222 11.55 -1.29 -2.12
C ILE A 222 10.90 -2.66 -2.34
N ALA A 223 11.08 -3.58 -1.39
CA ALA A 223 10.43 -4.88 -1.40
C ALA A 223 10.21 -5.42 0.02
N THR A 224 9.35 -4.75 0.79
CA THR A 224 9.07 -5.12 2.18
C THR A 224 8.32 -6.45 2.25
N TRP A 225 9.06 -7.55 2.50
CA TRP A 225 8.60 -8.95 2.60
C TRP A 225 8.05 -9.59 1.30
N SER A 226 7.70 -8.79 0.31
CA SER A 226 7.15 -9.23 -0.98
C SER A 226 8.12 -10.09 -1.80
N PHE A 227 9.41 -9.71 -1.89
CA PHE A 227 10.36 -10.44 -2.71
C PHE A 227 10.63 -11.86 -2.18
N SER A 228 10.70 -12.02 -0.85
CA SER A 228 10.84 -13.34 -0.22
C SER A 228 9.61 -14.23 -0.38
N GLU A 229 8.42 -13.63 -0.52
CA GLU A 229 7.14 -14.34 -0.68
C GLU A 229 6.81 -14.68 -2.14
N ALA A 230 7.53 -14.07 -3.09
CA ALA A 230 7.37 -14.37 -4.51
C ALA A 230 7.88 -15.78 -4.87
N ASP A 231 7.18 -16.42 -5.80
CA ASP A 231 7.60 -17.71 -6.34
C ASP A 231 8.94 -17.59 -7.09
N LEU A 232 9.68 -18.71 -7.18
CA LEU A 232 11.02 -18.74 -7.75
C LEU A 232 11.06 -18.26 -9.21
N LYS A 233 10.00 -18.49 -10.00
CA LYS A 233 9.97 -18.05 -11.40
C LYS A 233 9.86 -16.52 -11.47
N THR A 234 8.99 -15.93 -10.66
CA THR A 234 8.85 -14.47 -10.58
C THR A 234 10.14 -13.82 -10.09
N ARG A 235 10.77 -14.36 -9.05
CA ARG A 235 12.09 -13.88 -8.58
C ARG A 235 13.15 -13.98 -9.67
N LYS A 236 13.26 -15.11 -10.37
CA LYS A 236 14.23 -15.29 -11.45
C LYS A 236 14.01 -14.29 -12.59
N LEU A 237 12.76 -14.09 -13.00
CA LEU A 237 12.41 -13.10 -14.02
C LEU A 237 12.80 -11.69 -13.57
N PHE A 238 12.54 -11.35 -12.31
CA PHE A 238 12.97 -10.07 -11.75
C PHE A 238 14.49 -9.95 -11.73
N THR A 239 15.21 -11.00 -11.34
CA THR A 239 16.67 -10.99 -11.31
C THR A 239 17.27 -10.75 -12.70
N GLU A 240 16.85 -11.55 -13.69
CA GLU A 240 17.36 -11.49 -15.06
C GLU A 240 17.08 -10.14 -15.76
N ASN A 241 15.98 -9.48 -15.40
CA ASN A 241 15.58 -8.23 -16.04
C ASN A 241 16.00 -6.98 -15.27
N LEU A 242 16.10 -7.04 -13.94
CA LEU A 242 16.12 -5.85 -13.08
C LEU A 242 17.13 -5.86 -11.91
N LEU A 243 17.48 -7.00 -11.29
CA LEU A 243 18.40 -6.98 -10.13
C LEU A 243 19.86 -6.71 -10.49
N ASP A 244 20.33 -7.08 -11.68
CA ASP A 244 21.71 -6.79 -12.11
C ASP A 244 21.99 -5.26 -12.26
N ILE A 245 21.02 -4.42 -11.91
CA ILE A 245 21.04 -2.97 -12.04
C ILE A 245 21.14 -2.26 -10.68
N PHE A 246 20.58 -2.85 -9.62
CA PHE A 246 20.56 -2.28 -8.27
C PHE A 246 21.78 -2.76 -7.46
#